data_AF-A0A182EPX8-F1
#
_entry.id   AF-A0A182EPX8-F1
#
_cell.length_a   1.000
_cell.length_b   1.000
_cell.length_c   1.000
_cell.angle_alpha   90.00
_cell.angle_beta   90.00
_cell.angle_gamma   90.00
#
_symmetry.space_group_name_H-M   'P 1'
#
loop_
_entity.id
_entity.type
_entity.pdbx_description
1 polymer ?
#
loop_
_entity_poly.entity_id
_entity_poly.type
_entity_poly.pdbx_seq_one_letter_code
_entity_poly.pdbx_strand_id
1 'polypeptide(L)'
;MLSSTLRAPDHCNALVRRLHQCRQKGELLDCIIRVDTVDGYTKHIFVHQILLHCCSNILKELSCDTAGLQEINLNLKSNDEVNCLEALINFMYTGLLETANCEP
;
A
#
# COMPACT_ATOMS: atom_id res chain seq x y z
N MET A 1 7.28 23.47 18.45
CA MET A 1 6.51 24.00 17.31
C MET A 1 7.06 23.37 16.05
N LEU A 2 6.22 22.73 15.23
CA LEU A 2 6.63 22.31 13.88
C LEU A 2 6.83 23.58 13.05
N SER A 3 8.00 23.71 12.42
CA SER A 3 8.27 24.78 11.45
C SER A 3 7.16 24.84 10.40
N SER A 4 6.60 26.03 10.14
CA SER A 4 5.65 26.27 9.03
C SER A 4 6.31 26.16 7.65
N THR A 5 7.63 25.99 7.62
CA THR A 5 8.43 25.89 6.40
C THR A 5 8.94 24.46 6.26
N LEU A 6 8.53 23.79 5.19
CA LEU A 6 9.04 22.49 4.75
C LEU A 6 10.26 22.72 3.85
N ARG A 7 11.39 22.07 4.16
CA ARG A 7 12.59 22.16 3.30
C ARG A 7 12.50 21.11 2.20
N ALA A 8 13.09 21.40 1.04
CA ALA A 8 13.09 20.48 -0.11
C ALA A 8 13.56 19.04 0.23
N PRO A 9 14.61 18.81 1.04
CA PRO A 9 15.03 17.45 1.40
C PRO A 9 13.99 16.70 2.27
N ASP A 10 13.17 17.43 3.02
CA ASP A 10 12.14 16.87 3.90
C ASP A 10 10.82 16.61 3.13
N HIS A 11 10.72 17.08 1.88
CA HIS A 11 9.48 17.10 1.09
C HIS A 11 8.91 15.71 0.83
N CYS A 12 9.71 14.78 0.31
CA CYS A 12 9.24 13.44 -0.03
C CYS A 12 8.75 12.69 1.21
N ASN A 13 9.48 12.80 2.34
CA ASN A 13 9.09 12.19 3.60
C ASN A 13 7.77 12.76 4.12
N ALA A 14 7.58 14.07 4.03
CA ALA A 14 6.32 14.71 4.41
C ALA A 14 5.15 14.27 3.51
N LEU A 15 5.39 14.14 2.20
CA LEU A 15 4.38 13.71 1.22
C LEU A 15 3.94 12.27 1.47
N VAL A 16 4.89 11.35 1.62
CA VAL A 16 4.60 9.93 1.90
C VAL A 16 3.86 9.76 3.23
N ARG A 17 4.28 10.50 4.28
CA ARG A 17 3.54 10.54 5.56
C ARG A 17 2.10 11.05 5.38
N ARG A 18 1.90 12.06 4.55
CA ARG A 18 0.57 12.60 4.27
C ARG A 18 -0.30 11.58 3.53
N LEU A 19 0.26 10.88 2.53
CA LEU A 19 -0.43 9.80 1.83
C LEU A 19 -0.81 8.65 2.77
N HIS A 20 0.06 8.32 3.74
CA HIS A 20 -0.25 7.32 4.75
C HIS A 20 -1.44 7.74 5.63
N GLN A 21 -1.47 9.01 6.06
CA GLN A 21 -2.61 9.57 6.80
C GLN A 21 -3.90 9.55 5.98
N CYS A 22 -3.84 9.90 4.68
CA CYS A 22 -5.00 9.80 3.79
C CYS A 22 -5.52 8.36 3.73
N ARG A 23 -4.62 7.38 3.57
CA ARG A 23 -4.98 5.96 3.56
C ARG A 23 -5.66 5.53 4.85
N GLN A 24 -5.13 5.92 6.00
CA GLN A 24 -5.72 5.61 7.32
C GLN A 24 -7.13 6.21 7.49
N LYS A 25 -7.43 7.31 6.82
CA LYS A 25 -8.75 7.98 6.85
C LYS A 25 -9.71 7.52 5.75
N GLY A 26 -9.25 6.69 4.83
CA GLY A 26 -10.03 6.31 3.66
C GLY A 26 -10.17 7.42 2.61
N GLU A 27 -9.28 8.41 2.62
CA GLU A 27 -9.33 9.56 1.70
C GLU A 27 -8.56 9.26 0.41
N LEU A 28 -9.14 9.60 -0.75
CA LEU A 28 -8.49 9.54 -2.07
C LEU A 28 -7.96 8.16 -2.50
N LEU A 29 -8.53 7.10 -1.93
CA LEU A 29 -8.22 5.72 -2.31
C LEU A 29 -8.80 5.43 -3.71
N ASP A 30 -7.93 5.07 -4.63
CA ASP A 30 -8.24 4.81 -6.05
C ASP A 30 -7.90 3.36 -6.45
N CYS A 31 -7.42 2.53 -5.51
CA CYS A 31 -7.17 1.11 -5.73
C CYS A 31 -7.49 0.25 -4.49
N ILE A 32 -8.03 -0.94 -4.75
CA ILE A 32 -8.25 -2.03 -3.79
C ILE A 32 -7.45 -3.23 -4.27
N ILE A 33 -6.61 -3.77 -3.39
CA ILE A 33 -6.01 -5.09 -3.59
C ILE A 33 -6.90 -6.08 -2.84
N ARG A 34 -7.65 -6.86 -3.60
CA ARG A 34 -8.41 -8.00 -3.08
C ARG A 34 -7.49 -9.21 -3.06
N VAL A 35 -7.36 -9.82 -1.89
CA VAL A 35 -6.51 -10.98 -1.67
C VAL A 35 -7.38 -12.13 -1.17
N ASP A 36 -7.47 -13.17 -1.98
CA ASP A 36 -8.17 -14.41 -1.64
C ASP A 36 -7.14 -15.47 -1.24
N THR A 37 -7.39 -16.20 -0.15
CA THR A 37 -6.57 -17.35 0.26
C THR A 37 -7.21 -18.66 -0.16
N VAL A 38 -6.40 -19.71 -0.31
CA VAL A 38 -6.87 -21.07 -0.62
C VAL A 38 -7.85 -21.63 0.43
N ASP A 39 -7.77 -21.15 1.66
CA ASP A 39 -8.66 -21.54 2.77
C ASP A 39 -10.00 -20.78 2.75
N GLY A 40 -10.24 -19.95 1.73
CA GLY A 40 -11.48 -19.20 1.54
C GLY A 40 -11.54 -17.88 2.32
N TYR A 41 -10.42 -17.38 2.83
CA TYR A 41 -10.35 -16.06 3.47
C TYR A 41 -10.11 -14.96 2.43
N THR A 42 -10.88 -13.87 2.52
CA THR A 42 -10.74 -12.70 1.65
C THR A 42 -10.36 -11.47 2.47
N LYS A 43 -9.33 -10.75 2.02
CA LYS A 43 -8.91 -9.46 2.59
C LYS A 43 -8.87 -8.38 1.53
N HIS A 44 -9.35 -7.18 1.87
CA HIS A 44 -9.25 -6.01 1.01
C HIS A 44 -8.24 -5.02 1.59
N ILE A 45 -7.25 -4.64 0.79
CA ILE A 45 -6.23 -3.66 1.15
C ILE A 45 -6.43 -2.42 0.29
N PHE A 46 -6.86 -1.32 0.90
CA PHE A 46 -7.06 -0.06 0.21
C PHE A 46 -5.75 0.72 0.08
N VAL A 47 -5.46 1.22 -1.12
CA VAL A 47 -4.21 1.91 -1.46
C VAL A 47 -4.42 3.01 -2.50
N HIS A 48 -3.40 3.87 -2.64
CA HIS A 48 -3.27 4.82 -3.74
C HIS A 48 -2.42 4.19 -4.86
N GLN A 49 -2.91 4.21 -6.11
CA GLN A 49 -2.23 3.67 -7.29
C GLN A 49 -0.83 4.26 -7.46
N ILE A 50 -0.68 5.56 -7.18
CA ILE A 50 0.60 6.26 -7.27
C ILE A 50 1.70 5.57 -6.44
N LEU A 51 1.37 5.03 -5.25
CA LEU A 51 2.37 4.30 -4.46
C LEU A 51 2.71 2.96 -5.07
N LEU A 52 1.74 2.23 -5.63
CA LEU A 52 2.02 0.98 -6.32
C LEU A 52 2.96 1.22 -7.51
N HIS A 53 2.67 2.27 -8.30
CA HIS A 53 3.46 2.65 -9.46
C HIS A 53 4.88 3.08 -9.13
N CYS A 54 5.08 3.76 -8.00
CA CYS A 54 6.39 4.23 -7.55
C CYS A 54 7.22 3.13 -6.88
N CYS A 55 6.59 2.16 -6.21
CA CYS A 55 7.29 1.24 -5.33
C CYS A 55 7.36 -0.20 -5.84
N SER A 56 6.58 -0.60 -6.85
CA SER A 56 6.58 -1.97 -7.37
C SER A 56 6.28 -2.03 -8.86
N ASN A 57 7.25 -2.49 -9.64
CA ASN A 57 7.06 -2.72 -11.08
C ASN A 57 5.98 -3.78 -11.34
N ILE A 58 5.89 -4.81 -10.49
CA ILE A 58 4.91 -5.88 -10.63
C ILE A 58 3.50 -5.34 -10.39
N LEU A 59 3.28 -4.62 -9.29
CA LEU A 59 1.95 -4.08 -8.98
C LEU A 59 1.54 -2.97 -9.96
N LYS A 60 2.53 -2.22 -10.48
CA LYS A 60 2.32 -1.25 -11.57
C LYS A 60 1.79 -1.91 -12.84
N GLU A 61 2.31 -3.07 -13.23
CA GLU A 61 1.83 -3.78 -14.42
C GLU A 61 0.43 -4.38 -14.22
N LEU A 62 0.07 -4.70 -12.97
CA LEU A 62 -1.25 -5.21 -12.62
C LEU A 62 -2.31 -4.09 -12.54
N SER A 63 -1.90 -2.85 -12.27
CA SER A 63 -2.78 -1.68 -12.36
C SER A 63 -2.97 -1.25 -13.83
N CYS A 64 -4.20 -1.37 -14.32
CA CYS A 64 -4.67 -0.85 -15.59
C CYS A 64 -5.08 0.64 -15.51
N ASP A 65 -4.68 1.47 -16.48
CA ASP A 65 -5.07 2.89 -16.62
C ASP A 65 -6.57 3.00 -16.94
N THR A 66 -7.41 2.86 -15.92
CA THR A 66 -8.86 2.97 -16.04
C THR A 66 -9.36 4.11 -15.15
N ALA A 67 -10.26 4.93 -15.68
CA ALA A 67 -10.90 5.97 -14.91
C ALA A 67 -11.86 5.33 -13.90
N GLY A 68 -11.49 5.31 -12.62
CA GLY A 68 -12.32 4.79 -11.54
C GLY A 68 -11.52 4.09 -10.44
N LEU A 69 -12.26 3.51 -9.50
CA LEU A 69 -11.70 2.66 -8.46
C LEU A 69 -11.22 1.35 -9.09
N GLN A 70 -9.93 1.09 -8.99
CA GLN A 70 -9.32 -0.13 -9.52
C GLN A 70 -9.35 -1.26 -8.50
N GLU A 71 -9.59 -2.48 -8.97
CA GLU A 71 -9.45 -3.69 -8.16
C GLU A 71 -8.36 -4.60 -8.73
N ILE A 72 -7.36 -4.93 -7.92
CA ILE A 72 -6.30 -5.90 -8.21
C ILE A 72 -6.63 -7.17 -7.45
N ASN A 73 -6.77 -8.29 -8.16
CA ASN A 73 -7.08 -9.59 -7.58
C ASN A 73 -5.83 -10.44 -7.44
N LEU A 74 -5.50 -10.84 -6.23
CA LEU A 74 -4.37 -11.72 -5.90
C LEU A 74 -4.87 -12.97 -5.20
N ASN A 75 -4.30 -14.11 -5.56
CA ASN A 75 -4.53 -15.39 -4.88
C ASN A 75 -3.26 -15.77 -4.13
N LEU A 76 -3.35 -15.86 -2.81
CA LEU A 76 -2.23 -16.26 -1.94
C LEU A 76 -2.52 -17.59 -1.24
N LYS A 77 -1.47 -18.29 -0.83
CA LYS A 77 -1.57 -19.66 -0.30
C LYS A 77 -1.91 -19.72 1.18
N SER A 78 -1.61 -18.67 1.93
CA SER A 78 -1.79 -18.68 3.38
C SER A 78 -2.07 -17.27 3.89
N ASN A 79 -2.58 -17.18 5.11
CA ASN A 79 -2.75 -15.91 5.79
C ASN A 79 -1.38 -15.22 6.08
N ASP A 80 -0.30 -15.99 6.19
CA ASP A 80 1.05 -15.43 6.40
C ASP A 80 1.55 -14.68 5.16
N GLU A 81 1.28 -15.20 3.96
CA GLU A 81 1.56 -14.47 2.71
C GLU A 81 0.74 -13.17 2.63
N VAL A 82 -0.51 -13.17 3.12
CA VAL A 82 -1.35 -11.97 3.20
C VAL A 82 -0.77 -10.94 4.16
N ASN A 83 -0.27 -11.37 5.33
CA ASN A 83 0.37 -10.51 6.31
C ASN A 83 1.67 -9.92 5.75
N CYS A 84 2.47 -10.73 5.05
CA CYS A 84 3.67 -10.26 4.35
C CYS A 84 3.35 -9.17 3.33
N LEU A 85 2.31 -9.37 2.51
CA LEU A 85 1.88 -8.38 1.53
C LEU A 85 1.44 -7.08 2.22
N GLU A 86 0.67 -7.16 3.30
CA GLU A 86 0.27 -5.96 4.04
C GLU A 86 1.46 -5.22 4.65
N ALA A 87 2.44 -5.94 5.18
CA ALA A 87 3.68 -5.36 5.68
C ALA A 87 4.47 -4.65 4.57
N LEU A 88 4.54 -5.24 3.37
CA LEU A 88 5.16 -4.60 2.20
C LEU A 88 4.41 -3.35 1.75
N ILE A 89 3.07 -3.38 1.71
CA ILE A 89 2.28 -2.20 1.40
C ILE A 89 2.51 -1.12 2.47
N ASN A 90 2.55 -1.48 3.76
CA ASN A 90 2.84 -0.53 4.82
C ASN A 90 4.24 0.07 4.68
N PHE A 91 5.24 -0.74 4.33
CA PHE A 91 6.59 -0.27 4.03
C PHE A 91 6.61 0.79 2.92
N MET A 92 5.77 0.68 1.87
CA MET A 92 5.66 1.72 0.83
C MET A 92 5.19 3.07 1.39
N TYR A 93 4.35 3.06 2.44
CA TYR A 93 3.81 4.27 3.07
C TYR A 93 4.65 4.82 4.22
N THR A 94 5.51 4.00 4.83
CA THR A 94 6.23 4.38 6.06
C THR A 94 7.74 4.42 5.87
N GLY A 95 8.27 3.72 4.86
CA GLY A 95 9.68 3.44 4.71
C GLY A 95 10.25 2.49 5.78
N LEU A 96 9.38 1.84 6.57
CA LEU A 96 9.75 0.92 7.65
C LEU A 96 9.07 -0.43 7.48
N LEU A 97 9.87 -1.50 7.43
CA LEU A 97 9.39 -2.87 7.26
C LEU A 97 9.52 -3.61 8.58
N GLU A 98 8.39 -4.01 9.15
CA GLU A 98 8.34 -4.84 10.36
C GLU A 98 8.40 -6.32 9.96
N THR A 99 9.59 -6.91 9.98
CA THR A 99 9.80 -8.29 9.53
C THR A 99 9.34 -9.34 10.55
N ALA A 100 9.02 -8.93 11.78
CA ALA A 100 8.56 -9.84 12.83
C ALA A 100 7.23 -10.53 12.50
N ASN A 101 6.42 -9.95 11.60
CA ASN A 101 5.15 -10.51 11.14
C ASN A 101 5.29 -11.30 9.83
N CYS A 102 6.53 -11.50 9.35
CA CYS A 102 6.86 -12.11 8.07
C CYS A 102 7.80 -13.33 8.25
N GLU A 103 7.59 -14.12 9.31
CA GLU A 103 8.34 -15.37 9.48
C GLU A 103 7.83 -16.44 8.50
N PRO A 104 8.73 -17.27 7.93
CA PRO A 104 8.38 -18.34 6.99
C PRO A 104 7.63 -19.52 7.63
#